data_AF-A0A372JP25-F1
#
_entry.id   AF-A0A372JP25-F1
#
_cell.length_a   1.000
_cell.length_b   1.000
_cell.length_c   1.000
_cell.angle_alpha   90.00
_cell.angle_beta   90.00
_cell.angle_gamma   90.00
#
_symmetry.space_group_name_H-M   'P 1'
#
loop_
_entity.id
_entity.type
_entity.pdbx_description
1 polymer ?
#
loop_
_entity_poly.entity_id
_entity_poly.type
_entity_poly.pdbx_seq_one_letter_code
_entity_poly.pdbx_strand_id
1 'polypeptide(L)'
;RGRRLAEVRDLERAVREVVERNARIRALAELGAEGLPDPLAPSGDDAADELTAWCARADAALDEAEAALSRRIATDIGTQIFTAEALTSDTSSATPDPHAASATHAASAADAVPARIDEALERVLARLLPDTTEQDRRDVVEAARLLAGPGAEYDAETVLTEVRLRVQKANENARARREEARREQERRDAREQAEAERRYVLSAVTRAFEDLGYEVQQSFETVTADDGSLVLSRGDWPDHSVRMRLDGEAKLRAKMMRATPVLSENDRRVDVEREQEWCDAFEEARERLRDAGIGSDVTWRLAPGVERLPVRAEGRQTGTRAARARARERRPGE
;
A
#
# COMPACT_ATOMS: atom_id res chain seq x y z
N ARG A 1 5.49 -31.67 13.76
CA ARG A 1 5.93 -30.27 13.60
C ARG A 1 5.61 -29.73 12.20
N GLY A 2 6.00 -30.41 11.11
CA GLY A 2 5.71 -29.95 9.73
C GLY A 2 4.24 -29.73 9.40
N ARG A 3 3.33 -30.66 9.79
CA ARG A 3 1.89 -30.53 9.53
C ARG A 3 1.25 -29.30 10.21
N ARG A 4 1.52 -29.10 11.50
CA ARG A 4 1.03 -27.91 12.25
C ARG A 4 1.53 -26.59 11.67
N LEU A 5 2.76 -26.55 11.16
CA LEU A 5 3.28 -25.35 10.49
C LEU A 5 2.61 -25.09 9.14
N ALA A 6 2.21 -26.14 8.41
CA ALA A 6 1.43 -25.98 7.20
C ALA A 6 0.02 -25.45 7.52
N GLU A 7 -0.66 -26.05 8.50
CA GLU A 7 -1.99 -25.62 8.97
C GLU A 7 -2.01 -24.14 9.38
N VAL A 8 -1.00 -23.66 10.12
CA VAL A 8 -0.89 -22.24 10.49
C VAL A 8 -0.70 -21.34 9.27
N ARG A 9 0.13 -21.74 8.29
CA ARG A 9 0.33 -20.94 7.07
C ARG A 9 -0.93 -20.88 6.20
N ASP A 10 -1.66 -21.98 6.12
CA ASP A 10 -2.92 -22.03 5.37
C ASP A 10 -3.98 -21.14 6.03
N LEU A 11 -4.04 -21.14 7.37
CA LEU A 11 -4.90 -20.23 8.13
C LEU A 11 -4.50 -18.77 7.95
N GLU A 12 -3.21 -18.42 8.09
CA GLU A 12 -2.70 -17.06 7.88
C GLU A 12 -3.02 -16.54 6.48
N ARG A 13 -2.90 -17.39 5.46
CA ARG A 13 -3.28 -17.07 4.09
C ARG A 13 -4.78 -16.81 3.99
N ALA A 14 -5.62 -17.70 4.53
CA ALA A 14 -7.07 -17.56 4.44
C ALA A 14 -7.56 -16.29 5.15
N VAL A 15 -7.01 -15.96 6.33
CA VAL A 15 -7.31 -14.71 7.05
C VAL A 15 -6.95 -13.48 6.22
N ARG A 16 -5.79 -13.48 5.54
CA ARG A 16 -5.39 -12.38 4.66
C ARG A 16 -6.37 -12.19 3.50
N GLU A 17 -6.80 -13.28 2.87
CA GLU A 17 -7.79 -13.25 1.78
C GLU A 17 -9.14 -12.67 2.28
N VAL A 18 -9.59 -13.03 3.48
CA VAL A 18 -10.82 -12.45 4.09
C VAL A 18 -10.72 -10.95 4.28
N VAL A 19 -9.58 -10.46 4.80
CA VAL A 19 -9.35 -9.01 5.00
C VAL A 19 -9.39 -8.26 3.67
N GLU A 20 -8.80 -8.82 2.60
CA GLU A 20 -8.85 -8.26 1.26
C GLU A 20 -10.30 -8.15 0.73
N ARG A 21 -11.10 -9.21 0.89
CA ARG A 21 -12.52 -9.21 0.47
C ARG A 21 -13.34 -8.20 1.27
N ASN A 22 -13.12 -8.09 2.58
CA ASN A 22 -13.77 -7.06 3.41
C ASN A 22 -13.42 -5.64 2.97
N ALA A 23 -12.19 -5.41 2.48
CA ALA A 23 -11.83 -4.12 1.89
C ALA A 23 -12.60 -3.89 0.57
N ARG A 24 -12.73 -4.90 -0.29
CA ARG A 24 -13.53 -4.81 -1.54
C ARG A 24 -15.02 -4.57 -1.26
N ILE A 25 -15.60 -5.25 -0.26
CA ILE A 25 -16.99 -5.03 0.20
C ILE A 25 -17.19 -3.56 0.57
N ARG A 26 -16.32 -2.99 1.42
CA ARG A 26 -16.42 -1.58 1.83
C ARG A 26 -16.32 -0.61 0.66
N ALA A 27 -15.36 -0.84 -0.24
CA ALA A 27 -15.18 0.02 -1.42
C ALA A 27 -16.41 0.01 -2.33
N LEU A 28 -17.02 -1.16 -2.57
CA LEU A 28 -18.25 -1.25 -3.36
C LEU A 28 -19.45 -0.62 -2.63
N ALA A 29 -19.53 -0.74 -1.31
CA ALA A 29 -20.57 -0.09 -0.51
C ALA A 29 -20.48 1.44 -0.61
N GLU A 30 -19.27 2.01 -0.59
CA GLU A 30 -19.02 3.44 -0.79
C GLU A 30 -19.45 3.93 -2.18
N LEU A 31 -19.35 3.06 -3.19
CA LEU A 31 -19.87 3.30 -4.54
C LEU A 31 -21.39 3.05 -4.67
N GLY A 32 -22.06 2.69 -3.56
CA GLY A 32 -23.49 2.46 -3.51
C GLY A 32 -23.94 1.13 -4.14
N ALA A 33 -23.05 0.13 -4.23
CA ALA A 33 -23.45 -1.22 -4.66
C ALA A 33 -24.39 -1.86 -3.64
N GLU A 34 -25.36 -2.63 -4.13
CA GLU A 34 -26.36 -3.34 -3.34
C GLU A 34 -26.10 -4.86 -3.37
N GLY A 35 -26.67 -5.61 -2.43
CA GLY A 35 -26.52 -7.08 -2.37
C GLY A 35 -25.13 -7.56 -1.92
N LEU A 36 -24.36 -6.70 -1.26
CA LEU A 36 -23.04 -7.06 -0.75
C LEU A 36 -23.15 -8.03 0.44
N PRO A 37 -22.25 -9.03 0.55
CA PRO A 37 -22.19 -9.90 1.71
C PRO A 37 -21.71 -9.15 2.94
N ASP A 38 -22.13 -9.60 4.13
CA ASP A 38 -21.65 -9.04 5.39
C ASP A 38 -20.15 -9.28 5.57
N PRO A 39 -19.36 -8.26 5.99
CA PRO A 39 -17.95 -8.44 6.29
C PRO A 39 -17.71 -9.48 7.39
N LEU A 40 -16.79 -10.41 7.15
CA LEU A 40 -16.44 -11.44 8.13
C LEU A 40 -15.28 -10.98 9.01
N ALA A 41 -15.44 -11.00 10.33
CA ALA A 41 -14.34 -10.78 11.27
C ALA A 41 -13.73 -12.12 11.67
N PRO A 42 -12.58 -12.53 11.10
CA PRO A 42 -11.99 -13.83 11.39
C PRO A 42 -11.56 -13.90 12.87
N SER A 43 -11.83 -15.04 13.49
CA SER A 43 -11.51 -15.37 14.87
C SER A 43 -10.34 -16.38 14.94
N GLY A 44 -9.73 -16.52 16.12
CA GLY A 44 -8.63 -17.47 16.31
C GLY A 44 -9.06 -18.95 16.23
N ASP A 45 -10.36 -19.23 16.27
CA ASP A 45 -10.93 -20.57 16.25
C ASP A 45 -11.43 -21.00 14.86
N ASP A 46 -11.36 -20.10 13.86
CA ASP A 46 -11.88 -20.38 12.52
C ASP A 46 -11.00 -21.39 11.77
N ALA A 47 -11.63 -22.34 11.09
CA ALA A 47 -10.92 -23.27 10.23
C ALA A 47 -10.55 -22.61 8.89
N ALA A 48 -9.32 -22.84 8.41
CA ALA A 48 -8.86 -22.32 7.12
C ALA A 48 -9.82 -22.64 5.96
N ASP A 49 -10.36 -23.86 5.92
CA ASP A 49 -11.31 -24.31 4.89
C ASP A 49 -12.63 -23.51 4.93
N GLU A 50 -13.11 -23.12 6.12
CA GLU A 50 -14.32 -22.32 6.28
C GLU A 50 -14.12 -20.89 5.80
N LEU A 51 -12.96 -20.30 6.12
CA LEU A 51 -12.57 -18.98 5.63
C LEU A 51 -12.44 -18.98 4.10
N THR A 52 -11.79 -19.99 3.52
CA THR A 52 -11.69 -20.14 2.05
C THR A 52 -13.06 -20.33 1.40
N ALA A 53 -13.95 -21.13 2.01
CA ALA A 53 -15.30 -21.30 1.51
C ALA A 53 -16.13 -20.00 1.59
N TRP A 54 -15.93 -19.19 2.64
CA TRP A 54 -16.51 -17.86 2.72
C TRP A 54 -15.96 -16.94 1.61
N CYS A 55 -14.65 -16.91 1.39
CA CYS A 55 -14.05 -16.10 0.32
C CYS A 55 -14.64 -16.43 -1.05
N ALA A 56 -14.83 -17.71 -1.37
CA ALA A 56 -15.42 -18.12 -2.65
C ALA A 56 -16.89 -17.64 -2.82
N ARG A 57 -17.69 -17.68 -1.75
CA ARG A 57 -19.07 -17.14 -1.77
C ARG A 57 -19.07 -15.61 -1.86
N ALA A 58 -18.18 -14.95 -1.13
CA ALA A 58 -18.03 -13.50 -1.15
C ALA A 58 -17.63 -13.02 -2.55
N ASP A 59 -16.69 -13.67 -3.21
CA ASP A 59 -16.26 -13.33 -4.58
C ASP A 59 -17.43 -13.39 -5.58
N ALA A 60 -18.26 -14.45 -5.52
CA ALA A 60 -19.44 -14.55 -6.38
C ALA A 60 -20.45 -13.41 -6.14
N ALA A 61 -20.72 -13.06 -4.87
CA ALA A 61 -21.62 -11.97 -4.53
C ALA A 61 -21.06 -10.59 -4.93
N LEU A 62 -19.74 -10.40 -4.78
CA LEU A 62 -19.04 -9.17 -5.18
C LEU A 62 -19.08 -8.97 -6.70
N ASP A 63 -18.90 -10.04 -7.48
CA ASP A 63 -18.97 -9.97 -8.93
C ASP A 63 -20.40 -9.67 -9.42
N GLU A 64 -21.43 -10.21 -8.75
CA GLU A 64 -22.82 -9.88 -9.04
C GLU A 64 -23.17 -8.42 -8.70
N ALA A 65 -22.72 -7.93 -7.54
CA ALA A 65 -22.92 -6.55 -7.11
C ALA A 65 -22.21 -5.55 -8.04
N GLU A 66 -20.99 -5.85 -8.49
CA GLU A 66 -20.25 -5.04 -9.45
C GLU A 66 -20.97 -5.00 -10.80
N ALA A 67 -21.46 -6.14 -11.30
CA ALA A 67 -22.23 -6.20 -12.53
C ALA A 67 -23.56 -5.42 -12.44
N ALA A 68 -24.24 -5.46 -11.29
CA ALA A 68 -25.46 -4.69 -11.04
C ALA A 68 -25.19 -3.18 -11.01
N LEU A 69 -24.12 -2.76 -10.33
CA LEU A 69 -23.69 -1.35 -10.29
C LEU A 69 -23.37 -0.83 -11.69
N SER A 70 -22.62 -1.59 -12.50
CA SER A 70 -22.32 -1.22 -13.89
C SER A 70 -23.57 -1.07 -14.74
N ARG A 71 -24.57 -1.95 -14.60
CA ARG A 71 -25.86 -1.82 -15.31
C ARG A 71 -26.58 -0.54 -14.92
N ARG A 72 -26.67 -0.23 -13.62
CA ARG A 72 -27.33 0.99 -13.13
C ARG A 72 -26.67 2.26 -13.67
N ILE A 73 -25.34 2.33 -13.62
CA ILE A 73 -24.57 3.45 -14.17
C ILE A 73 -24.85 3.62 -15.67
N ALA A 74 -24.90 2.52 -16.42
CA ALA A 74 -25.22 2.58 -17.85
C ALA A 74 -26.64 3.09 -18.11
N THR A 75 -27.63 2.64 -17.34
CA THR A 75 -29.03 3.13 -17.42
C THR A 75 -29.13 4.62 -17.07
N ASP A 76 -28.45 5.08 -16.02
CA ASP A 76 -28.45 6.48 -15.59
C ASP A 76 -27.83 7.38 -16.67
N ILE A 77 -26.69 6.96 -17.25
CA ILE A 77 -26.04 7.67 -18.35
C ILE A 77 -26.95 7.72 -19.58
N GLY A 78 -27.55 6.60 -19.96
CA GLY A 78 -28.50 6.55 -21.08
C GLY A 78 -29.65 7.53 -20.87
N THR A 79 -30.27 7.52 -19.68
CA THR A 79 -31.36 8.44 -19.33
C THR A 79 -30.93 9.91 -19.46
N GLN A 80 -29.73 10.27 -18.97
CA GLN A 80 -29.22 11.65 -19.07
C GLN A 80 -29.00 12.10 -20.52
N ILE A 81 -28.56 11.20 -21.40
CA ILE A 81 -28.35 11.52 -22.82
C ILE A 81 -29.69 11.78 -23.50
N PHE A 82 -30.67 10.90 -23.32
CA PHE A 82 -31.95 10.98 -24.04
C PHE A 82 -32.98 11.95 -23.43
N THR A 83 -32.91 12.26 -22.14
CA THR A 83 -33.84 13.23 -21.51
C THR A 83 -33.44 14.69 -21.70
N ALA A 84 -32.15 14.99 -21.88
CA ALA A 84 -31.67 16.35 -22.14
C ALA A 84 -32.20 16.91 -23.46
N GLU A 85 -32.52 16.05 -24.42
CA GLU A 85 -32.92 16.42 -25.79
C GLU A 85 -34.44 16.53 -25.97
N ALA A 86 -35.23 15.82 -25.15
CA ALA A 86 -36.68 15.97 -25.08
C ALA A 86 -37.10 17.38 -24.60
N LEU A 87 -36.24 18.08 -23.86
CA LEU A 87 -36.47 19.46 -23.42
C LEU A 87 -36.08 20.52 -24.46
N THR A 88 -35.37 20.15 -25.53
CA THR A 88 -34.95 21.08 -26.60
C THR A 88 -35.81 20.99 -27.87
N SER A 89 -36.57 19.90 -28.06
CA SER A 89 -37.39 19.68 -29.27
C SER A 89 -38.83 20.19 -29.17
N ASP A 90 -39.21 20.88 -28.09
CA ASP A 90 -40.59 21.37 -27.91
C ASP A 90 -40.80 22.77 -28.53
N THR A 91 -40.60 22.89 -29.85
CA THR A 91 -41.12 24.03 -30.65
C THR A 91 -41.47 23.58 -32.07
N SER A 92 -42.54 22.81 -32.24
CA SER A 92 -43.45 22.91 -33.39
C SER A 92 -44.68 22.02 -33.19
N SER A 93 -45.71 22.58 -32.55
CA SER A 93 -47.07 22.06 -32.67
C SER A 93 -47.58 22.35 -34.09
N ALA A 94 -47.37 21.40 -35.00
CA ALA A 94 -48.09 21.34 -36.26
C ALA A 94 -49.39 20.54 -36.05
N THR A 95 -50.51 21.20 -36.32
CA THR A 95 -51.87 20.63 -36.35
C THR A 95 -51.95 19.39 -37.24
N PRO A 96 -52.60 18.29 -36.81
CA PRO A 96 -52.73 17.09 -37.63
C PRO A 96 -53.88 17.23 -38.64
N ASP A 97 -53.54 17.05 -39.92
CA ASP A 97 -54.48 16.88 -41.04
C ASP A 97 -55.15 15.49 -40.96
N PRO A 98 -56.50 15.37 -41.08
CA PRO A 98 -57.22 14.13 -40.82
C PRO A 98 -57.39 13.21 -42.06
N HIS A 99 -56.44 13.18 -43.00
CA HIS A 99 -56.52 12.29 -44.17
C HIS A 99 -55.19 11.62 -44.55
N ALA A 100 -54.81 10.58 -43.80
CA ALA A 100 -53.79 9.61 -44.24
C ALA A 100 -54.03 8.22 -43.64
N ALA A 101 -55.18 7.61 -43.94
CA ALA A 101 -55.42 6.20 -43.67
C ALA A 101 -55.00 5.35 -44.88
N SER A 102 -53.71 5.00 -44.96
CA SER A 102 -53.18 3.76 -45.59
C SER A 102 -51.65 3.87 -45.78
N ALA A 103 -50.87 3.56 -44.73
CA ALA A 103 -49.42 3.36 -44.84
C ALA A 103 -48.85 2.52 -43.68
N THR A 104 -49.52 1.43 -43.28
CA THR A 104 -49.20 0.71 -42.03
C THR A 104 -48.12 -0.37 -42.15
N HIS A 105 -47.40 -0.48 -43.27
CA HIS A 105 -46.36 -1.52 -43.44
C HIS A 105 -44.96 -1.02 -43.83
N ALA A 106 -44.77 0.28 -44.16
CA ALA A 106 -43.44 0.84 -44.48
C ALA A 106 -42.77 1.54 -43.28
N ALA A 107 -43.54 2.03 -42.30
CA ALA A 107 -43.01 2.68 -41.09
C ALA A 107 -42.19 1.72 -40.19
N SER A 108 -42.50 0.42 -40.22
CA SER A 108 -41.84 -0.58 -39.38
C SER A 108 -40.35 -0.81 -39.68
N ALA A 109 -39.87 -0.46 -40.88
CA ALA A 109 -38.46 -0.62 -41.24
C ALA A 109 -37.61 0.62 -40.93
N ALA A 110 -38.21 1.81 -40.99
CA ALA A 110 -37.55 3.08 -40.66
C ALA A 110 -37.36 3.24 -39.13
N ASP A 111 -38.37 2.86 -38.34
CA ASP A 111 -38.27 2.88 -36.86
C ASP A 111 -37.33 1.79 -36.30
N ALA A 112 -37.00 0.76 -37.10
CA ALA A 112 -36.14 -0.32 -36.67
C ALA A 112 -34.64 0.05 -36.65
N VAL A 113 -34.22 1.12 -37.34
CA VAL A 113 -32.82 1.54 -37.39
C VAL A 113 -32.41 2.30 -36.12
N PRO A 114 -33.17 3.31 -35.65
CA PRO A 114 -32.90 3.99 -34.38
C PRO A 114 -32.87 3.03 -33.18
N ALA A 115 -33.85 2.13 -33.08
CA ALA A 115 -33.91 1.15 -31.99
C ALA A 115 -32.67 0.24 -31.92
N ARG A 116 -32.09 -0.13 -33.08
CA ARG A 116 -30.85 -0.93 -33.13
C ARG A 116 -29.62 -0.13 -32.72
N ILE A 117 -29.59 1.17 -33.01
CA ILE A 117 -28.50 2.08 -32.61
C ILE A 117 -28.53 2.27 -31.09
N ASP A 118 -29.71 2.47 -30.52
CA ASP A 118 -29.90 2.60 -29.07
C ASP A 118 -29.48 1.34 -28.32
N GLU A 119 -29.94 0.16 -28.76
CA GLU A 119 -29.50 -1.12 -28.20
C GLU A 119 -27.98 -1.34 -28.32
N ALA A 120 -27.39 -0.90 -29.45
CA ALA A 120 -25.95 -1.01 -29.66
C ALA A 120 -25.18 -0.05 -28.74
N LEU A 121 -25.66 1.18 -28.55
CA LEU A 121 -25.09 2.16 -27.67
C LEU A 121 -25.17 1.69 -26.21
N GLU A 122 -26.34 1.23 -25.76
CA GLU A 122 -26.53 0.70 -24.41
C GLU A 122 -25.55 -0.46 -24.13
N ARG A 123 -25.40 -1.38 -25.09
CA ARG A 123 -24.45 -2.50 -24.98
C ARG A 123 -22.99 -2.04 -24.92
N VAL A 124 -22.65 -0.94 -25.58
CA VAL A 124 -21.29 -0.36 -25.54
C VAL A 124 -21.05 0.33 -24.21
N LEU A 125 -21.99 1.14 -23.73
CA LEU A 125 -21.91 1.85 -22.44
C LEU A 125 -21.90 0.88 -21.27
N ALA A 126 -22.64 -0.24 -21.34
CA ALA A 126 -22.63 -1.30 -20.33
C ALA A 126 -21.26 -1.98 -20.14
N ARG A 127 -20.31 -1.78 -21.07
CA ARG A 127 -18.92 -2.27 -20.94
C ARG A 127 -17.99 -1.29 -20.24
N LEU A 128 -18.44 -0.09 -19.91
CA LEU A 128 -17.63 0.89 -19.21
C LEU A 128 -17.38 0.42 -17.77
N LEU A 129 -16.12 0.38 -17.37
CA LEU A 129 -15.75 -0.05 -16.03
C LEU A 129 -16.22 0.98 -14.97
N PRO A 130 -16.62 0.54 -13.76
CA PRO A 130 -17.20 1.41 -12.74
C PRO A 130 -16.22 2.44 -12.16
N ASP A 131 -14.92 2.15 -12.20
CA ASP A 131 -13.83 2.98 -11.68
C ASP A 131 -13.22 3.93 -12.72
N THR A 132 -13.84 4.00 -13.91
CA THR A 132 -13.55 5.00 -14.93
C THR A 132 -13.63 6.41 -14.32
N THR A 133 -12.67 7.29 -14.65
CA THR A 133 -12.67 8.65 -14.09
C THR A 133 -13.88 9.43 -14.57
N GLU A 134 -14.23 10.47 -13.82
CA GLU A 134 -15.27 11.40 -14.25
C GLU A 134 -14.96 12.06 -15.60
N GLN A 135 -13.68 12.32 -15.91
CA GLN A 135 -13.28 12.87 -17.19
C GLN A 135 -13.50 11.87 -18.33
N ASP A 136 -13.03 10.63 -18.17
CA ASP A 136 -13.23 9.56 -19.17
C ASP A 136 -14.73 9.31 -19.40
N ARG A 137 -15.56 9.36 -18.33
CA ARG A 137 -17.02 9.26 -18.43
C ARG A 137 -17.60 10.40 -19.27
N ARG A 138 -17.20 11.65 -19.02
CA ARG A 138 -17.63 12.81 -19.82
C ARG A 138 -17.25 12.66 -21.28
N ASP A 139 -16.04 12.21 -21.56
CA ASP A 139 -15.57 12.02 -22.94
C ASP A 139 -16.40 10.97 -23.69
N VAL A 140 -16.82 9.89 -23.01
CA VAL A 140 -17.73 8.88 -23.55
C VAL A 140 -19.14 9.46 -23.77
N VAL A 141 -19.65 10.23 -22.82
CA VAL A 141 -20.97 10.88 -22.92
C VAL A 141 -21.02 11.91 -24.05
N GLU A 142 -20.00 12.75 -24.19
CA GLU A 142 -19.89 13.72 -25.27
C GLU A 142 -19.87 13.04 -26.65
N ALA A 143 -19.14 11.93 -26.78
CA ALA A 143 -19.17 11.13 -28.01
C ALA A 143 -20.55 10.50 -28.26
N ALA A 144 -21.22 10.02 -27.21
CA ALA A 144 -22.56 9.42 -27.33
C ALA A 144 -23.64 10.45 -27.69
N ARG A 145 -23.53 11.69 -27.22
CA ARG A 145 -24.45 12.80 -27.57
C ARG A 145 -24.48 13.11 -29.06
N LEU A 146 -23.39 12.84 -29.79
CA LEU A 146 -23.35 13.01 -31.24
C LEU A 146 -24.29 12.04 -31.99
N LEU A 147 -24.70 10.92 -31.38
CA LEU A 147 -25.71 10.01 -31.95
C LEU A 147 -27.14 10.55 -31.82
N ALA A 148 -27.36 11.46 -30.88
CA ALA A 148 -28.68 11.96 -30.53
C ALA A 148 -29.02 13.25 -31.33
N GLY A 149 -27.99 13.95 -31.81
CA GLY A 149 -28.13 15.20 -32.57
C GLY A 149 -28.75 15.05 -33.98
N PRO A 150 -29.30 16.15 -34.52
CA PRO A 150 -29.94 16.17 -35.83
C PRO A 150 -28.95 15.87 -36.96
N GLY A 151 -29.22 14.82 -37.75
CA GLY A 151 -28.38 14.36 -38.86
C GLY A 151 -27.64 13.03 -38.62
N ALA A 152 -27.82 12.41 -37.45
CA ALA A 152 -27.14 11.17 -37.06
C ALA A 152 -27.44 9.96 -37.98
N GLU A 153 -28.56 9.94 -38.72
CA GLU A 153 -28.96 8.79 -39.53
C GLU A 153 -27.93 8.36 -40.60
N TYR A 154 -27.13 9.30 -41.13
CA TYR A 154 -26.11 9.00 -42.13
C TYR A 154 -24.73 8.67 -41.56
N ASP A 155 -24.49 8.89 -40.26
CA ASP A 155 -23.15 8.74 -39.65
C ASP A 155 -23.17 7.95 -38.33
N ALA A 156 -24.31 7.33 -37.97
CA ALA A 156 -24.49 6.64 -36.69
C ALA A 156 -23.48 5.50 -36.47
N GLU A 157 -23.08 4.78 -37.52
CA GLU A 157 -22.07 3.73 -37.40
C GLU A 157 -20.68 4.28 -37.09
N THR A 158 -20.31 5.43 -37.67
CA THR A 158 -19.05 6.12 -37.41
C THR A 158 -19.03 6.62 -35.97
N VAL A 159 -20.11 7.27 -35.53
CA VAL A 159 -20.21 7.78 -34.16
C VAL A 159 -20.24 6.63 -33.15
N LEU A 160 -20.97 5.54 -33.40
CA LEU A 160 -20.92 4.33 -32.56
C LEU A 160 -19.51 3.73 -32.50
N THR A 161 -18.74 3.81 -33.58
CA THR A 161 -17.33 3.37 -33.60
C THR A 161 -16.47 4.28 -32.73
N GLU A 162 -16.65 5.60 -32.80
CA GLU A 162 -15.96 6.55 -31.91
C GLU A 162 -16.32 6.29 -30.44
N VAL A 163 -17.59 6.08 -30.10
CA VAL A 163 -18.01 5.74 -28.73
C VAL A 163 -17.35 4.45 -28.25
N ARG A 164 -17.28 3.41 -29.10
CA ARG A 164 -16.56 2.16 -28.78
C ARG A 164 -15.08 2.41 -28.48
N LEU A 165 -14.42 3.24 -29.29
CA LEU A 165 -13.02 3.60 -29.08
C LEU A 165 -12.83 4.38 -27.77
N ARG A 166 -13.72 5.31 -27.44
CA ARG A 166 -13.69 6.07 -26.17
C ARG A 166 -13.90 5.15 -24.96
N VAL A 167 -14.87 4.25 -25.00
CA VAL A 167 -15.10 3.26 -23.93
C VAL A 167 -13.90 2.34 -23.78
N GLN A 168 -13.33 1.85 -24.89
CA GLN A 168 -12.12 1.04 -24.83
C GLN A 168 -10.97 1.81 -24.17
N LYS A 169 -10.75 3.05 -24.58
CA LYS A 169 -9.69 3.90 -24.03
C LYS A 169 -9.89 4.19 -22.54
N ALA A 170 -11.11 4.51 -22.14
CA ALA A 170 -11.48 4.72 -20.74
C ALA A 170 -11.20 3.47 -19.89
N ASN A 171 -11.55 2.29 -20.40
CA ASN A 171 -11.29 1.02 -19.73
C ASN A 171 -9.79 0.69 -19.63
N GLU A 172 -9.01 0.99 -20.68
CA GLU A 172 -7.55 0.86 -20.65
C GLU A 172 -6.93 1.77 -19.58
N ASN A 173 -7.38 3.04 -19.51
CA ASN A 173 -6.92 4.00 -18.49
C ASN A 173 -7.30 3.53 -17.07
N ALA A 174 -8.51 3.01 -16.88
CA ALA A 174 -8.94 2.47 -15.59
C ALA A 174 -8.08 1.27 -15.15
N ARG A 175 -7.82 0.32 -16.06
CA ARG A 175 -6.94 -0.83 -15.80
C ARG A 175 -5.52 -0.41 -15.47
N ALA A 176 -4.95 0.55 -16.20
CA ALA A 176 -3.61 1.08 -15.92
C ALA A 176 -3.52 1.66 -14.50
N ARG A 177 -4.51 2.46 -14.09
CA ARG A 177 -4.59 3.02 -12.72
C ARG A 177 -4.72 1.93 -11.66
N ARG A 178 -5.52 0.88 -11.88
CA ARG A 178 -5.61 -0.27 -10.95
C ARG A 178 -4.25 -0.93 -10.76
N GLU A 179 -3.50 -1.10 -11.85
CA GLU A 179 -2.18 -1.72 -11.78
C GLU A 179 -1.15 -0.82 -11.06
N GLU A 180 -1.16 0.48 -11.33
CA GLU A 180 -0.31 1.45 -10.63
C GLU A 180 -0.62 1.49 -9.13
N ALA A 181 -1.90 1.56 -8.75
CA ALA A 181 -2.33 1.53 -7.36
C ALA A 181 -1.90 0.23 -6.66
N ARG A 182 -2.00 -0.92 -7.34
CA ARG A 182 -1.51 -2.20 -6.81
C ARG A 182 -0.01 -2.16 -6.57
N ARG A 183 0.78 -1.66 -7.52
CA ARG A 183 2.24 -1.54 -7.35
C ARG A 183 2.63 -0.58 -6.23
N GLU A 184 1.92 0.54 -6.09
CA GLU A 184 2.12 1.51 -4.99
C GLU A 184 1.87 0.83 -3.64
N GLN A 185 0.76 0.09 -3.52
CA GLN A 185 0.40 -0.66 -2.32
C GLN A 185 1.44 -1.73 -1.99
N GLU A 186 1.85 -2.56 -2.95
CA GLU A 186 2.90 -3.58 -2.77
C GLU A 186 4.20 -2.96 -2.27
N ARG A 187 4.58 -1.78 -2.79
CA ARG A 187 5.79 -1.06 -2.34
C ARG A 187 5.64 -0.51 -0.93
N ARG A 188 4.46 -0.05 -0.56
CA ARG A 188 4.16 0.42 0.79
C ARG A 188 4.21 -0.74 1.79
N ASP A 189 3.55 -1.84 1.48
CA ASP A 189 3.52 -3.04 2.33
C ASP A 189 4.94 -3.60 2.51
N ALA A 190 5.74 -3.64 1.44
CA ALA A 190 7.14 -4.06 1.54
C ALA A 190 7.99 -3.16 2.44
N ARG A 191 7.73 -1.83 2.45
CA ARG A 191 8.40 -0.89 3.36
C ARG A 191 7.97 -1.10 4.81
N GLU A 192 6.67 -1.19 5.06
CA GLU A 192 6.13 -1.40 6.40
C GLU A 192 6.62 -2.73 7.00
N GLN A 193 6.67 -3.79 6.20
CA GLN A 193 7.24 -5.08 6.59
C GLN A 193 8.74 -4.99 6.91
N ALA A 194 9.53 -4.33 6.06
CA ALA A 194 10.96 -4.13 6.30
C ALA A 194 11.23 -3.34 7.60
N GLU A 195 10.41 -2.33 7.90
CA GLU A 195 10.49 -1.58 9.17
C GLU A 195 10.10 -2.42 10.38
N ALA A 196 9.07 -3.27 10.27
CA ALA A 196 8.66 -4.19 11.33
C ALA A 196 9.76 -5.22 11.63
N GLU A 197 10.35 -5.81 10.60
CA GLU A 197 11.47 -6.77 10.72
C GLU A 197 12.69 -6.12 11.38
N ARG A 198 13.05 -4.90 10.97
CA ARG A 198 14.16 -4.14 11.60
C ARG A 198 13.91 -3.89 13.08
N ARG A 199 12.71 -3.43 13.45
CA ARG A 199 12.34 -3.23 14.86
C ARG A 199 12.41 -4.52 15.66
N TYR A 200 11.93 -5.61 15.08
CA TYR A 200 12.02 -6.94 15.70
C TYR A 200 13.48 -7.35 15.94
N VAL A 201 14.34 -7.26 14.92
CA VAL A 201 15.77 -7.60 15.05
C VAL A 201 16.46 -6.73 16.09
N LEU A 202 16.26 -5.40 16.07
CA LEU A 202 16.86 -4.50 17.07
C LEU A 202 16.39 -4.82 18.50
N SER A 203 15.10 -5.13 18.68
CA SER A 203 14.56 -5.51 19.99
C SER A 203 15.16 -6.83 20.49
N ALA A 204 15.32 -7.81 19.61
CA ALA A 204 15.91 -9.11 19.96
C ALA A 204 17.40 -8.98 20.29
N VAL A 205 18.15 -8.18 19.52
CA VAL A 205 19.57 -7.87 19.79
C VAL A 205 19.71 -7.15 21.12
N THR A 206 18.88 -6.14 21.38
CA THR A 206 18.87 -5.39 22.63
C THR A 206 18.68 -6.35 23.81
N ARG A 207 17.63 -7.17 23.76
CA ARG A 207 17.34 -8.15 24.81
C ARG A 207 18.47 -9.15 25.03
N ALA A 208 19.06 -9.67 23.95
CA ALA A 208 20.17 -10.64 24.05
C ALA A 208 21.38 -10.05 24.80
N PHE A 209 21.67 -8.75 24.62
CA PHE A 209 22.75 -8.08 25.32
C PHE A 209 22.38 -7.62 26.73
N GLU A 210 21.13 -7.20 26.97
CA GLU A 210 20.64 -6.91 28.34
C GLU A 210 20.70 -8.16 29.23
N ASP A 211 20.33 -9.32 28.69
CA ASP A 211 20.42 -10.61 29.39
C ASP A 211 21.87 -11.02 29.72
N LEU A 212 22.85 -10.46 28.99
CA LEU A 212 24.29 -10.62 29.23
C LEU A 212 24.87 -9.56 30.19
N GLY A 213 24.04 -8.67 30.72
CA GLY A 213 24.45 -7.61 31.64
C GLY A 213 25.00 -6.36 30.95
N TYR A 214 24.78 -6.19 29.66
CA TYR A 214 25.08 -4.93 28.97
C TYR A 214 23.93 -3.94 29.12
N GLU A 215 24.27 -2.68 29.31
CA GLU A 215 23.36 -1.55 29.21
C GLU A 215 23.31 -1.08 27.75
N VAL A 216 22.11 -1.07 27.16
CA VAL A 216 21.91 -0.70 25.76
C VAL A 216 21.34 0.70 25.67
N GLN A 217 22.13 1.63 25.15
CA GLN A 217 21.67 2.99 24.84
C GLN A 217 21.34 3.09 23.36
N GLN A 218 20.07 3.33 23.05
CA GLN A 218 19.62 3.59 21.68
C GLN A 218 19.89 5.05 21.35
N SER A 219 20.88 5.31 20.49
CA SER A 219 21.12 6.64 19.95
C SER A 219 20.32 6.84 18.67
N PHE A 220 19.21 7.56 18.78
CA PHE A 220 18.47 8.09 17.63
C PHE A 220 19.20 9.32 17.09
N GLU A 221 20.28 9.13 16.34
CA GLU A 221 20.91 10.25 15.63
C GLU A 221 20.07 10.53 14.37
N THR A 222 19.10 11.45 14.49
CA THR A 222 18.28 11.97 13.39
C THR A 222 19.14 12.74 12.39
N VAL A 223 19.79 12.07 11.44
CA VAL A 223 20.25 12.70 10.20
C VAL A 223 20.18 11.68 9.05
N THR A 224 19.04 11.70 8.34
CA THR A 224 18.83 11.17 6.98
C THR A 224 19.29 9.72 6.71
N ALA A 225 18.30 8.84 6.59
CA ALA A 225 18.37 7.42 6.16
C ALA A 225 18.61 6.38 7.29
N ASP A 226 17.53 5.63 7.56
CA ASP A 226 17.46 4.17 7.70
C ASP A 226 18.35 3.37 8.68
N ASP A 227 19.28 3.98 9.41
CA ASP A 227 20.26 3.21 10.20
C ASP A 227 20.03 3.28 11.71
N GLY A 228 19.68 2.12 12.30
CA GLY A 228 19.60 1.96 13.75
C GLY A 228 20.98 1.84 14.37
N SER A 229 21.34 2.73 15.30
CA SER A 229 22.60 2.65 16.05
C SER A 229 22.36 2.36 17.53
N LEU A 230 23.16 1.44 18.07
CA LEU A 230 23.14 1.04 19.46
C LEU A 230 24.52 1.29 20.06
N VAL A 231 24.53 1.67 21.33
CA VAL A 231 25.73 1.77 22.13
C VAL A 231 25.58 0.84 23.32
N LEU A 232 26.42 -0.19 23.40
CA LEU A 232 26.49 -1.12 24.51
C LEU A 232 27.59 -0.67 25.49
N SER A 233 27.25 -0.60 26.76
CA SER A 233 28.20 -0.43 27.87
C SER A 233 28.04 -1.57 28.87
N ARG A 234 29.09 -1.88 29.63
CA ARG A 234 29.05 -2.86 30.73
C ARG A 234 29.56 -2.16 31.98
N GLY A 235 28.92 -2.38 33.13
CA GLY A 235 29.23 -1.63 34.36
C GLY A 235 30.67 -1.81 34.87
N ASP A 236 31.29 -2.93 34.56
CA ASP A 236 32.69 -3.28 34.86
C ASP A 236 33.68 -2.82 33.77
N TRP A 237 33.18 -2.17 32.70
CA TRP A 237 33.93 -1.63 31.56
C TRP A 237 33.80 -0.11 31.46
N PRO A 238 34.28 0.66 32.44
CA PRO A 238 34.06 2.12 32.47
C PRO A 238 34.70 2.86 31.28
N ASP A 239 35.81 2.34 30.75
CA ASP A 239 36.54 2.95 29.65
C ASP A 239 36.21 2.36 28.28
N HIS A 240 35.33 1.35 28.20
CA HIS A 240 35.06 0.59 26.99
C HIS A 240 33.58 0.52 26.68
N SER A 241 33.28 0.38 25.41
CA SER A 241 31.92 0.28 24.93
C SER A 241 31.89 -0.26 23.53
N VAL A 242 30.75 -0.75 23.08
CA VAL A 242 30.59 -1.24 21.72
C VAL A 242 29.54 -0.42 21.01
N ARG A 243 29.93 0.18 19.89
CA ARG A 243 28.98 0.82 18.98
C ARG A 243 28.55 -0.22 17.95
N MET A 244 27.25 -0.44 17.83
CA MET A 244 26.65 -1.30 16.83
C MET A 244 25.80 -0.46 15.88
N ARG A 245 25.84 -0.78 14.59
CA ARG A 245 25.00 -0.16 13.56
C ARG A 245 24.35 -1.25 12.72
N LEU A 246 23.04 -1.17 12.57
CA LEU A 246 22.30 -1.95 11.60
C LEU A 246 22.28 -1.15 10.28
N ASP A 247 22.74 -1.80 9.21
CA ASP A 247 22.73 -1.27 7.85
C ASP A 247 21.46 -1.73 7.11
N GLY A 248 21.11 -1.07 6.01
CA GLY A 248 19.89 -1.29 5.24
C GLY A 248 19.70 -2.72 4.69
N GLU A 249 20.77 -3.52 4.63
CA GLU A 249 20.79 -4.93 4.21
C GLU A 249 20.71 -5.93 5.41
N ALA A 250 20.20 -5.51 6.56
CA ALA A 250 20.19 -6.32 7.79
C ALA A 250 21.58 -6.75 8.28
N LYS A 251 22.63 -6.03 7.86
CA LYS A 251 24.01 -6.27 8.30
C LYS A 251 24.28 -5.50 9.58
N LEU A 252 24.67 -6.21 10.63
CA LEU A 252 25.03 -5.63 11.91
C LEU A 252 26.54 -5.46 11.98
N ARG A 253 27.02 -4.23 12.13
CA ARG A 253 28.44 -3.92 12.31
C ARG A 253 28.68 -3.49 13.75
N ALA A 254 29.58 -4.18 14.44
CA ALA A 254 30.00 -3.84 15.80
C ALA A 254 31.43 -3.32 15.79
N LYS A 255 31.70 -2.25 16.55
CA LYS A 255 33.04 -1.73 16.78
C LYS A 255 33.19 -1.35 18.24
N MET A 256 34.22 -1.88 18.90
CA MET A 256 34.59 -1.47 20.24
C MET A 256 35.24 -0.08 20.20
N MET A 257 34.92 0.75 21.20
CA MET A 257 35.33 2.14 21.33
C MET A 257 35.82 2.37 22.75
N ARG A 258 36.88 3.18 22.91
CA ARG A 258 37.36 3.65 24.21
C ARG A 258 36.77 5.01 24.59
N ALA A 259 36.62 5.26 25.89
CA ALA A 259 36.31 6.58 26.43
C ALA A 259 37.58 7.46 26.51
N THR A 260 38.73 6.87 26.87
CA THR A 260 39.99 7.58 27.12
C THR A 260 41.12 7.05 26.22
N PRO A 261 42.05 7.92 25.75
CA PRO A 261 43.21 7.49 24.97
C PRO A 261 44.09 6.47 25.69
N VAL A 262 44.79 5.65 24.90
CA VAL A 262 45.82 4.71 25.38
C VAL A 262 47.06 5.49 25.82
N LEU A 263 47.48 5.35 27.08
CA LEU A 263 48.64 6.04 27.64
C LEU A 263 49.79 5.08 27.97
N SER A 264 49.51 3.78 28.13
CA SER A 264 50.48 2.77 28.54
C SER A 264 50.37 1.45 27.76
N GLU A 265 51.38 0.58 27.88
CA GLU A 265 51.28 -0.80 27.38
C GLU A 265 50.27 -1.64 28.16
N ASN A 266 50.07 -1.33 29.44
CA ASN A 266 49.04 -1.99 30.24
C ASN A 266 47.63 -1.70 29.68
N ASP A 267 47.38 -0.47 29.21
CA ASP A 267 46.11 -0.12 28.57
C ASP A 267 45.87 -0.94 27.30
N ARG A 268 46.92 -1.23 26.52
CA ARG A 268 46.81 -2.09 25.34
C ARG A 268 46.52 -3.54 25.71
N ARG A 269 47.12 -4.04 26.79
CA ARG A 269 46.81 -5.39 27.28
C ARG A 269 45.35 -5.49 27.71
N VAL A 270 44.85 -4.49 28.43
CA VAL A 270 43.43 -4.39 28.82
C VAL A 270 42.54 -4.30 27.59
N ASP A 271 42.92 -3.56 26.54
CA ASP A 271 42.15 -3.52 25.28
C ASP A 271 41.98 -4.91 24.68
N VAL A 272 43.05 -5.69 24.59
CA VAL A 272 43.01 -7.06 24.05
C VAL A 272 42.13 -7.96 24.91
N GLU A 273 42.25 -7.87 26.24
CA GLU A 273 41.41 -8.63 27.17
C GLU A 273 39.92 -8.28 26.98
N ARG A 274 39.59 -6.99 26.85
CA ARG A 274 38.20 -6.52 26.65
C ARG A 274 37.65 -6.91 25.28
N GLU A 275 38.46 -6.82 24.23
CA GLU A 275 38.08 -7.29 22.90
C GLU A 275 37.81 -8.80 22.88
N GLN A 276 38.60 -9.59 23.61
CA GLN A 276 38.35 -11.03 23.75
C GLN A 276 37.03 -11.30 24.48
N GLU A 277 36.79 -10.66 25.62
CA GLU A 277 35.53 -10.79 26.35
C GLU A 277 34.32 -10.36 25.51
N TRP A 278 34.46 -9.33 24.66
CA TRP A 278 33.43 -8.95 23.71
C TRP A 278 33.20 -10.01 22.64
N CYS A 279 34.25 -10.60 22.09
CA CYS A 279 34.11 -11.69 21.12
C CYS A 279 33.32 -12.86 21.73
N ASP A 280 33.61 -13.23 22.97
CA ASP A 280 32.92 -14.33 23.66
C ASP A 280 31.45 -13.97 23.93
N ALA A 281 31.18 -12.77 24.46
CA ALA A 281 29.82 -12.28 24.69
C ALA A 281 29.00 -12.17 23.39
N PHE A 282 29.65 -11.79 22.29
CA PHE A 282 29.00 -11.71 20.98
C PHE A 282 28.58 -13.09 20.47
N GLU A 283 29.42 -14.13 20.63
CA GLU A 283 29.02 -15.49 20.26
C GLU A 283 27.87 -16.00 21.14
N GLU A 284 27.88 -15.70 22.44
CA GLU A 284 26.79 -16.06 23.35
C GLU A 284 25.48 -15.33 23.01
N ALA A 285 25.55 -14.07 22.57
CA ALA A 285 24.39 -13.34 22.07
C ALA A 285 23.86 -13.95 20.76
N ARG A 286 24.73 -14.43 19.86
CA ARG A 286 24.31 -15.11 18.63
C ARG A 286 23.58 -16.42 18.90
N GLU A 287 24.00 -17.17 19.91
CA GLU A 287 23.29 -18.39 20.32
C GLU A 287 21.87 -18.04 20.81
N ARG A 288 21.72 -17.02 21.66
CA ARG A 288 20.39 -16.53 22.09
C ARG A 288 19.52 -16.07 20.92
N LEU A 289 20.09 -15.32 19.97
CA LEU A 289 19.36 -14.88 18.78
C LEU A 289 18.89 -16.08 17.95
N ARG A 290 19.73 -17.12 17.81
CA ARG A 290 19.35 -18.36 17.13
C ARG A 290 18.19 -19.06 17.82
N ASP A 291 18.19 -19.10 19.15
CA ASP A 291 17.10 -19.67 19.94
C ASP A 291 15.80 -18.86 19.79
N ALA A 292 15.91 -17.55 19.56
CA ALA A 292 14.80 -16.67 19.19
C ALA A 292 14.39 -16.76 17.69
N GLY A 293 14.98 -17.69 16.94
CA GLY A 293 14.68 -17.91 15.52
C GLY A 293 15.38 -16.94 14.56
N ILE A 294 16.34 -16.14 15.03
CA ILE A 294 17.10 -15.19 14.23
C ILE A 294 18.46 -15.82 13.89
N GLY A 295 18.62 -16.23 12.63
CA GLY A 295 19.90 -16.67 12.10
C GLY A 295 20.87 -15.50 11.97
N SER A 296 22.13 -15.70 12.35
CA SER A 296 23.19 -14.71 12.17
C SER A 296 24.46 -15.39 11.65
N ASP A 297 25.04 -14.81 10.60
CA ASP A 297 26.31 -15.26 10.01
C ASP A 297 27.38 -14.18 10.14
N VAL A 298 28.58 -14.56 10.57
CA VAL A 298 29.71 -13.65 10.70
C VAL A 298 30.46 -13.63 9.37
N THR A 299 30.34 -12.53 8.64
CA THR A 299 30.99 -12.35 7.35
C THR A 299 32.43 -11.84 7.47
N TRP A 300 32.72 -11.06 8.52
CA TRP A 300 34.04 -10.51 8.78
C TRP A 300 34.27 -10.31 10.28
N ARG A 301 35.47 -10.66 10.74
CA ARG A 301 35.90 -10.52 12.13
C ARG A 301 37.40 -10.25 12.17
N LEU A 302 37.80 -9.27 12.97
CA LEU A 302 39.20 -9.04 13.32
C LEU A 302 39.53 -9.78 14.61
N ALA A 303 40.76 -10.30 14.72
CA ALA A 303 41.23 -10.87 15.97
C ALA A 303 41.49 -9.76 17.00
N PRO A 304 41.31 -10.02 18.31
CA PRO A 304 41.68 -9.09 19.36
C PRO A 304 43.13 -8.59 19.23
N GLY A 305 43.34 -7.30 19.42
CA GLY A 305 44.64 -6.63 19.38
C GLY A 305 45.15 -6.24 17.99
N VAL A 306 44.44 -6.57 16.92
CA VAL A 306 44.88 -6.25 15.53
C VAL A 306 44.74 -4.76 15.23
N GLU A 307 43.64 -4.13 15.64
CA GLU A 307 43.37 -2.71 15.42
C GLU A 307 43.44 -1.96 16.76
N ARG A 308 43.95 -0.73 16.76
CA ARG A 308 43.83 0.11 17.96
C ARG A 308 42.39 0.62 18.09
N LEU A 309 41.84 0.48 19.30
CA LEU A 309 40.49 0.95 19.57
C LEU A 309 40.37 2.46 19.36
N PRO A 310 39.41 2.93 18.55
CA PRO A 310 39.14 4.35 18.41
C PRO A 310 38.60 4.94 19.73
N VAL A 311 39.03 6.16 20.05
CA VAL A 311 38.48 6.94 21.17
C VAL A 311 37.19 7.60 20.70
N ARG A 312 36.14 7.55 21.52
CA ARG A 312 34.91 8.30 21.28
C ARG A 312 35.26 9.79 21.17
N ALA A 313 34.95 10.42 20.05
CA ALA A 313 34.90 11.87 20.02
C ALA A 313 33.84 12.30 21.04
N GLU A 314 34.22 13.09 22.06
CA GLU A 314 33.26 13.71 22.95
C GLU A 314 32.29 14.51 22.07
N GLY A 315 31.07 13.99 21.92
CA GLY A 315 30.00 14.71 21.27
C GLY A 315 29.79 15.98 22.06
N ARG A 316 30.23 17.13 21.53
CA ARG A 316 29.84 18.43 22.05
C ARG A 316 28.32 18.44 22.09
N GLN A 317 27.74 18.30 23.28
CA GLN A 317 26.34 18.61 23.53
C GLN A 317 26.15 20.13 23.38
N THR A 318 26.18 20.64 22.15
CA THR A 318 25.78 22.01 21.80
C THR A 318 24.25 22.07 21.77
N GLY A 319 23.60 21.84 22.92
CA GLY A 319 22.14 21.75 22.99
C GLY A 319 21.45 22.76 23.92
N THR A 320 22.12 23.28 24.95
CA THR A 320 21.36 23.94 26.05
C THR A 320 21.81 25.34 26.45
N ARG A 321 22.93 25.88 25.93
CA ARG A 321 23.34 27.28 26.23
C ARG A 321 22.90 28.31 25.18
N ALA A 322 22.88 27.97 23.89
CA ALA A 322 22.50 28.93 22.84
C ALA A 322 21.00 29.27 22.84
N ALA A 323 20.13 28.33 23.26
CA ALA A 323 18.69 28.56 23.39
C ALA A 323 18.35 29.48 24.58
N ARG A 324 19.11 29.41 25.68
CA ARG A 324 18.94 30.31 26.85
C ARG A 324 19.40 31.74 26.59
N ALA A 325 20.38 31.95 25.70
CA ALA A 325 20.81 33.29 25.30
C ALA A 325 19.74 34.00 24.45
N ARG A 326 19.12 33.30 23.50
CA ARG A 326 18.07 33.87 22.63
C ARG A 326 16.72 34.09 23.31
N ALA A 327 16.45 33.40 24.41
CA ALA A 327 15.26 33.64 25.24
C ALA A 327 15.37 34.90 26.13
N ARG A 328 16.60 35.41 26.36
CA ARG A 328 16.82 36.64 27.14
C ARG A 328 16.81 37.93 26.30
N GLU A 329 17.00 37.84 24.99
CA GLU A 329 16.95 39.02 24.09
C GLU A 329 15.53 39.36 23.60
N ARG A 330 14.54 38.46 23.76
CA ARG A 330 13.14 38.71 23.36
C ARG A 330 12.25 39.33 24.45
N ARG A 331 12.84 40.05 25.41
CA ARG A 331 12.11 41.01 26.25
C ARG A 331 12.77 42.40 26.21
N PRO A 332 12.48 43.22 25.20
CA PRO A 332 12.22 44.63 25.42
C PRO A 332 10.76 44.73 25.90
N GLY A 333 10.47 45.27 27.09
CA GLY A 333 10.62 46.67 27.41
C GLY A 333 9.21 47.26 27.46
N GLU A 334 8.74 47.54 28.67
CA GLU A 334 7.70 48.55 28.93
C GLU A 334 8.09 49.91 28.33
#